data_AF-A0AAE1U1U5-F1
#
_entry.id   AF-A0AAE1U1U5-F1
#
_cell.length_a   1.000
_cell.length_b   1.000
_cell.length_c   1.000
_cell.angle_alpha   90.00
_cell.angle_beta   90.00
_cell.angle_gamma   90.00
#
_symmetry.space_group_name_H-M   'P 1'
#
loop_
_entity.id
_entity.type
_entity.pdbx_description
1 polymer ?
#
loop_
_entity_poly.entity_id
_entity_poly.type
_entity_poly.pdbx_seq_one_letter_code
_entity_poly.pdbx_strand_id
1 'polypeptide(L)'
;MEPRMTTLWYLSDKKPLTQLNPVRDLATFQADKDLKLAPKLTECILNAGQFGKMKVSHALNFFSHFVSCGVRFLVEHEGRDKSDLTTAWFLEFVNKWFNLMSSRHPVMVLSKCNRDVYEESVAHLESAVWVLRT
;
A
#
# COMPACT_ATOMS: atom_id res chain seq x y z
N MET A 1 11.54 -30.89 -30.39
CA MET A 1 10.74 -31.19 -29.17
C MET A 1 10.63 -29.90 -28.39
N GLU A 2 9.46 -29.28 -28.43
CA GLU A 2 9.24 -27.90 -27.99
C GLU A 2 8.40 -27.91 -26.71
N PRO A 3 8.92 -27.46 -25.55
CA PRO A 3 8.10 -27.19 -24.37
C PRO A 3 8.04 -25.68 -24.15
N ARG A 4 7.15 -24.99 -24.87
CA ARG A 4 6.92 -23.53 -24.68
C ARG A 4 5.46 -23.11 -24.58
N MET A 5 4.51 -24.03 -24.49
CA MET A 5 3.09 -23.70 -24.35
C MET A 5 2.48 -24.04 -22.97
N THR A 6 3.16 -24.81 -22.13
CA THR A 6 2.59 -25.26 -20.84
C THR A 6 2.84 -24.32 -19.65
N THR A 7 3.72 -23.34 -19.74
CA THR A 7 4.01 -22.42 -18.63
C THR A 7 3.14 -21.16 -18.62
N LEU A 8 2.49 -20.82 -19.74
CA LEU A 8 1.71 -19.58 -19.85
C LEU A 8 0.35 -19.66 -19.13
N TRP A 9 -0.32 -20.82 -19.12
CA TRP A 9 -1.56 -20.99 -18.36
C TRP A 9 -1.32 -21.07 -16.84
N TYR A 10 -0.17 -21.61 -16.40
CA TYR A 10 0.17 -21.73 -14.98
C TYR A 10 0.40 -20.37 -14.29
N LEU A 11 0.82 -19.36 -15.05
CA LEU A 11 0.98 -17.99 -14.58
C LEU A 11 -0.33 -17.18 -14.63
N SER A 12 -1.32 -17.62 -15.43
CA SER A 12 -2.61 -16.94 -15.57
C SER A 12 -3.53 -17.17 -14.37
N ASP A 13 -3.36 -18.27 -13.64
CA ASP A 13 -4.18 -18.62 -12.45
C ASP A 13 -3.62 -18.09 -11.13
N LYS A 14 -2.43 -17.49 -11.12
CA LYS A 14 -1.89 -16.85 -9.92
C LYS A 14 -2.44 -15.43 -9.81
N LYS A 15 -3.52 -15.27 -9.02
CA LYS A 15 -3.98 -13.95 -8.55
C LYS A 15 -2.75 -13.19 -8.04
N PRO A 16 -2.46 -11.96 -8.52
CA PRO A 16 -1.35 -11.19 -7.98
C PRO A 16 -1.58 -10.96 -6.48
N LEU A 17 -0.49 -11.06 -5.71
CA LEU A 17 -0.52 -10.99 -4.23
C LEU A 17 -1.09 -9.67 -3.72
N THR A 18 -0.92 -8.60 -4.48
CA THR A 18 -1.50 -7.28 -4.23
C THR A 18 -2.35 -6.85 -5.41
N GLN A 19 -3.50 -6.26 -5.12
CA GLN A 19 -4.49 -5.90 -6.13
C GLN A 19 -4.86 -4.44 -6.02
N LEU A 20 -5.18 -3.80 -7.15
CA LEU A 20 -5.67 -2.43 -7.16
C LEU A 20 -7.17 -2.35 -6.80
N ASN A 21 -7.90 -3.46 -7.00
CA ASN A 21 -9.34 -3.54 -6.78
C ASN A 21 -9.76 -3.15 -5.36
N PRO A 22 -9.11 -3.60 -4.27
CA PRO A 22 -9.50 -3.22 -2.91
C PRO A 22 -9.47 -1.72 -2.66
N VAL A 23 -8.54 -1.00 -3.30
CA VAL A 23 -8.43 0.46 -3.17
C VAL A 23 -9.51 1.17 -3.99
N ARG A 24 -9.87 0.62 -5.16
CA ARG A 24 -11.01 1.13 -5.95
C ARG A 24 -12.33 0.90 -5.22
N ASP A 25 -12.49 -0.26 -4.60
CA ASP A 25 -13.67 -0.61 -3.80
C ASP A 25 -13.81 0.31 -2.58
N LEU A 26 -12.69 0.70 -1.97
CA LEU A 26 -12.70 1.73 -0.93
C LEU A 26 -13.16 3.09 -1.46
N ALA A 27 -12.69 3.50 -2.64
CA ALA A 27 -13.09 4.76 -3.23
C ALA A 27 -14.58 4.80 -3.60
N THR A 28 -15.14 3.70 -4.11
CA THR A 28 -16.58 3.59 -4.40
C THR A 28 -17.41 3.55 -3.12
N PHE A 29 -16.97 2.80 -2.10
CA PHE A 29 -17.67 2.70 -0.82
C PHE A 29 -17.81 4.05 -0.09
N GLN A 30 -16.80 4.91 -0.19
CA GLN A 30 -16.80 6.23 0.46
C GLN A 30 -17.32 7.36 -0.46
N ALA A 31 -17.73 7.07 -1.70
CA ALA A 31 -18.16 8.09 -2.65
C ALA A 31 -19.41 8.83 -2.15
N ASP A 32 -20.39 8.07 -1.63
CA ASP A 32 -21.70 8.57 -1.18
C ASP A 32 -21.72 8.94 0.32
N LYS A 33 -20.58 8.86 1.01
CA LYS A 33 -20.47 9.13 2.44
C LYS A 33 -19.95 10.55 2.70
N ASP A 34 -20.61 11.25 3.61
CA ASP A 34 -20.12 12.53 4.13
C ASP A 34 -18.81 12.37 4.90
N LEU A 35 -18.71 11.29 5.69
CA LEU A 35 -17.51 10.94 6.45
C LEU A 35 -16.73 9.85 5.70
N LYS A 36 -15.63 10.26 5.08
CA LYS A 36 -14.75 9.39 4.29
C LYS A 36 -13.62 8.82 5.13
N LEU A 37 -13.35 7.53 4.97
CA LEU A 37 -12.24 6.84 5.64
C LEU A 37 -10.88 7.32 5.11
N ALA A 38 -10.78 7.51 3.80
CA ALA A 38 -9.60 8.01 3.11
C ALA A 38 -9.97 9.23 2.25
N PRO A 39 -10.19 10.42 2.84
CA PRO A 39 -10.73 11.59 2.12
C PRO A 39 -9.81 12.10 1.01
N LYS A 40 -8.50 11.84 1.12
CA LYS A 40 -7.51 12.23 0.11
C LYS A 40 -7.43 11.25 -1.06
N LEU A 41 -8.14 10.13 -1.01
CA LEU A 41 -8.23 9.17 -2.11
C LEU A 41 -9.30 9.65 -3.10
N THR A 42 -8.85 10.32 -4.16
CA THR A 42 -9.69 10.86 -5.22
C THR A 42 -9.53 10.07 -6.52
N GLU A 43 -10.48 10.22 -7.44
CA GLU A 43 -10.42 9.55 -8.74
C GLU A 43 -9.16 9.91 -9.54
N CYS A 44 -8.69 11.16 -9.44
CA CYS A 44 -7.46 11.61 -10.11
C CYS A 44 -6.19 10.89 -9.62
N ILE A 45 -6.24 10.23 -8.47
CA ILE A 45 -5.15 9.42 -7.93
C ILE A 45 -5.23 7.99 -8.47
N LEU A 46 -6.44 7.43 -8.56
CA LEU A 46 -6.67 6.09 -9.11
C LEU A 46 -6.48 6.04 -10.63
N ASN A 47 -6.90 7.08 -11.33
CA ASN A 47 -6.83 7.25 -12.78
C ASN A 47 -5.93 8.45 -13.10
N ALA A 48 -4.64 8.35 -12.75
CA ALA A 48 -3.69 9.43 -12.93
C ALA A 48 -3.42 9.71 -14.42
N GLY A 49 -3.75 10.93 -14.87
CA GLY A 49 -3.35 11.45 -16.18
C GLY A 49 -1.83 11.68 -16.29
N GLN A 50 -1.35 12.15 -17.46
CA GLN A 50 0.09 12.31 -17.73
C GLN A 50 0.83 13.11 -16.65
N PHE A 51 0.30 14.27 -16.24
CA PHE A 51 0.89 15.08 -15.17
C PHE A 51 0.67 14.50 -13.77
N GLY A 52 -0.44 13.79 -13.56
CA GLY A 52 -0.75 13.15 -12.28
C GLY A 52 0.29 12.08 -11.92
N LYS A 53 0.78 11.33 -12.91
CA LYS A 53 1.82 10.31 -12.72
C LYS A 53 3.15 10.86 -12.20
N MET A 54 3.44 12.14 -12.45
CA MET A 54 4.66 12.81 -11.98
C MET A 54 4.51 13.38 -10.56
N LYS A 55 3.29 13.46 -10.03
CA LYS A 55 3.04 14.03 -8.70
C LYS A 55 3.27 12.98 -7.62
N VAL A 56 4.42 13.09 -6.94
CA VAL A 56 4.73 12.26 -5.77
C VAL A 56 3.65 12.37 -4.68
N SER A 57 3.02 13.54 -4.53
CA SER A 57 1.91 13.73 -3.60
C SER A 57 0.71 12.81 -3.88
N HIS A 58 0.43 12.48 -5.14
CA HIS A 58 -0.63 11.51 -5.48
C HIS A 58 -0.26 10.11 -5.01
N ALA A 59 0.99 9.69 -5.24
CA ALA A 59 1.50 8.42 -4.76
C ALA A 59 1.45 8.35 -3.21
N LEU A 60 1.85 9.41 -2.51
CA LEU A 60 1.79 9.46 -1.05
C LEU A 60 0.36 9.37 -0.49
N ASN A 61 -0.60 10.01 -1.16
CA ASN A 61 -2.00 9.88 -0.77
C ASN A 61 -2.54 8.46 -1.00
N PHE A 62 -2.10 7.79 -2.07
CA PHE A 62 -2.44 6.40 -2.36
C PHE A 62 -1.85 5.43 -1.34
N PHE A 63 -0.55 5.53 -1.07
CA PHE A 63 0.17 4.73 -0.06
C PHE A 63 0.02 5.31 1.35
N SER A 64 -1.12 5.91 1.68
CA SER A 64 -1.32 6.50 3.00
C SER A 64 -1.85 5.49 4.01
N HIS A 65 -1.52 5.71 5.28
CA HIS A 65 -2.06 4.93 6.41
C HIS A 65 -3.60 4.84 6.37
N PHE A 66 -4.27 5.94 6.04
CA PHE A 66 -5.73 5.99 5.94
C PHE A 66 -6.29 5.02 4.88
N VAL A 67 -5.62 4.86 3.75
CA VAL A 67 -6.06 3.91 2.72
C VAL A 67 -5.88 2.47 3.21
N SER A 68 -4.76 2.17 3.89
CA SER A 68 -4.56 0.84 4.50
C SER A 68 -5.66 0.53 5.53
N CYS A 69 -5.91 1.44 6.48
CA CYS A 69 -6.97 1.30 7.47
C CYS A 69 -8.35 1.17 6.82
N GLY A 70 -8.63 1.97 5.78
CA GLY A 70 -9.88 1.89 5.04
C GLY A 70 -10.10 0.52 4.40
N VAL A 71 -9.08 -0.07 3.77
CA VAL A 71 -9.17 -1.41 3.20
C VAL A 71 -9.37 -2.47 4.30
N ARG A 72 -8.66 -2.38 5.44
CA ARG A 72 -8.87 -3.29 6.59
C ARG A 72 -10.30 -3.20 7.12
N PHE A 73 -10.82 -1.99 7.26
CA PHE A 73 -12.19 -1.74 7.70
C PHE A 73 -13.21 -2.44 6.80
N LEU A 74 -13.03 -2.41 5.47
CA LEU A 74 -13.93 -3.10 4.55
C LEU A 74 -13.88 -4.63 4.69
N VAL A 75 -12.71 -5.20 4.95
CA VAL A 75 -12.59 -6.65 5.19
C VAL A 75 -13.27 -7.04 6.49
N GLU A 76 -13.06 -6.26 7.55
CA GLU A 76 -13.54 -6.58 8.90
C GLU A 76 -15.05 -6.33 9.07
N HIS A 77 -15.58 -5.28 8.43
CA HIS A 77 -16.96 -4.81 8.66
C HIS A 77 -17.89 -4.94 7.45
N GLU A 78 -17.36 -4.94 6.23
CA GLU A 78 -18.17 -4.94 4.99
C GLU A 78 -18.07 -6.27 4.21
N GLY A 79 -17.45 -7.30 4.82
CA GLY A 79 -17.41 -8.66 4.28
C GLY A 79 -16.57 -8.81 3.00
N ARG A 80 -15.56 -7.95 2.79
CA ARG A 80 -14.61 -8.11 1.67
C ARG A 80 -13.69 -9.31 1.87
N ASP A 81 -13.07 -9.78 0.78
CA ASP A 81 -12.20 -10.94 0.78
C ASP A 81 -10.98 -10.69 1.69
N LYS A 82 -10.63 -11.69 2.52
CA LYS A 82 -9.43 -11.63 3.37
C LYS A 82 -8.16 -11.51 2.54
N SER A 83 -8.18 -11.87 1.25
CA SER A 83 -7.06 -11.61 0.34
C SER A 83 -6.66 -10.14 0.29
N ASP A 84 -7.61 -9.23 0.56
CA ASP A 84 -7.40 -7.78 0.48
C ASP A 84 -6.57 -7.24 1.65
N LEU A 85 -6.45 -8.00 2.75
CA LEU A 85 -5.56 -7.66 3.86
C LEU A 85 -4.10 -7.61 3.44
N THR A 86 -3.70 -8.41 2.44
CA THR A 86 -2.34 -8.37 1.88
C THR A 86 -2.07 -7.03 1.21
N THR A 87 -3.06 -6.49 0.47
CA THR A 87 -2.99 -5.16 -0.12
C THR A 87 -2.91 -4.09 0.97
N ALA A 88 -3.75 -4.17 2.00
CA ALA A 88 -3.70 -3.22 3.11
C ALA A 88 -2.34 -3.25 3.83
N TRP A 89 -1.80 -4.45 4.09
CA TRP A 89 -0.47 -4.62 4.67
C TRP A 89 0.62 -3.98 3.80
N PHE A 90 0.58 -4.20 2.48
CA PHE A 90 1.57 -3.62 1.57
C PHE A 90 1.51 -2.10 1.52
N LEU A 91 0.31 -1.50 1.49
CA LEU A 91 0.15 -0.05 1.54
C LEU A 91 0.75 0.54 2.81
N GLU A 92 0.50 -0.10 3.96
CA GLU A 92 1.08 0.30 5.24
C GLU A 92 2.61 0.14 5.27
N PHE A 93 3.10 -0.95 4.69
CA PHE A 93 4.51 -1.24 4.60
C PHE A 93 5.27 -0.16 3.84
N VAL A 94 4.75 0.24 2.67
CA VAL A 94 5.31 1.31 1.84
C VAL A 94 5.18 2.67 2.54
N ASN A 95 4.04 2.96 3.17
CA ASN A 95 3.84 4.19 3.95
C ASN A 95 4.93 4.34 5.03
N LYS A 96 5.12 3.29 5.84
CA LYS A 96 6.12 3.28 6.91
C LYS A 96 7.51 3.44 6.33
N TRP A 97 7.89 2.65 5.32
CA TRP A 97 9.20 2.77 4.66
C TRP A 97 9.47 4.19 4.16
N PHE A 98 8.51 4.81 3.46
CA PHE A 98 8.69 6.17 2.96
C PHE A 98 8.85 7.18 4.09
N ASN A 99 8.05 7.07 5.15
CA ASN A 99 8.15 7.96 6.31
C ASN A 99 9.51 7.82 7.01
N LEU A 100 10.04 6.59 7.14
CA LEU A 100 11.38 6.36 7.71
C LEU A 100 12.47 7.01 6.84
N MET A 101 12.41 6.80 5.51
CA MET A 101 13.41 7.29 4.56
C MET A 101 13.39 8.80 4.33
N SER A 102 12.21 9.43 4.45
CA SER A 102 12.00 10.86 4.24
C SER A 102 12.00 11.69 5.52
N SER A 103 12.08 11.03 6.70
CA SER A 103 12.11 11.71 7.98
C SER A 103 13.30 12.67 8.07
N ARG A 104 13.02 13.94 8.36
CA ARG A 104 14.03 14.98 8.58
C ARG A 104 14.25 15.31 10.05
N HIS A 105 13.45 14.71 10.94
CA HIS A 105 13.52 14.96 12.37
C HIS A 105 14.33 13.85 13.04
N PRO A 106 15.53 14.14 13.56
CA PRO A 106 16.40 13.11 14.13
C PRO A 106 15.72 12.37 15.28
N VAL A 107 14.87 13.05 16.06
CA VAL A 107 14.26 12.55 17.30
C VAL A 107 13.29 11.37 17.11
N MET A 108 12.72 11.18 15.92
CA MET A 108 11.48 10.39 15.79
C MET A 108 11.67 8.95 15.29
N VAL A 109 12.79 8.61 14.65
CA VAL A 109 12.87 7.35 13.89
C VAL A 109 14.21 6.62 14.01
N LEU A 110 15.31 7.25 13.61
CA LEU A 110 16.65 6.65 13.63
C LEU A 110 17.52 7.19 14.79
N SER A 111 16.92 7.92 15.72
CA SER A 111 17.63 8.36 16.92
C SER A 111 17.77 7.22 17.91
N LYS A 112 18.92 7.18 18.56
CA LYS A 112 19.21 6.25 19.67
C LYS A 112 18.55 6.67 20.99
N CYS A 113 17.78 7.77 21.02
CA CYS A 113 17.03 8.20 22.20
C CYS A 113 15.97 7.18 22.62
N ASN A 114 15.37 6.48 21.66
CA ASN A 114 14.44 5.38 21.91
C ASN A 114 14.93 4.14 21.17
N ARG A 115 15.50 3.20 21.93
CA ARG A 115 16.14 2.01 21.39
C ARG A 115 15.13 1.07 20.72
N ASP A 116 13.93 0.94 21.28
CA ASP A 116 12.91 0.02 20.76
C ASP A 116 12.42 0.48 19.39
N VAL A 117 12.12 1.77 19.25
CA VAL A 117 11.70 2.38 17.96
C VAL A 117 12.82 2.30 16.92
N TYR A 118 14.07 2.45 17.35
CA TYR A 118 15.22 2.32 16.46
C TYR A 118 15.34 0.89 15.92
N GLU A 119 15.29 -0.12 16.78
CA GLU A 119 15.38 -1.53 16.39
C GLU A 119 14.22 -1.94 15.47
N GLU A 120 12.99 -1.51 15.78
CA GLU A 120 11.83 -1.73 14.91
C GLU A 120 11.98 -1.06 13.54
N SER A 121 12.49 0.18 13.51
CA SER A 121 12.70 0.93 12.27
C SER A 121 13.78 0.29 11.39
N VAL A 122 14.89 -0.16 11.98
CA VAL A 122 15.96 -0.88 11.26
C VAL A 122 15.44 -2.21 10.71
N ALA A 123 14.73 -3.01 11.52
CA ALA A 123 14.13 -4.26 11.07
C ALA A 123 13.14 -4.05 9.90
N HIS A 124 12.34 -2.97 9.96
CA HIS A 124 11.45 -2.60 8.86
C HIS A 124 12.24 -2.27 7.60
N LEU A 125 13.31 -1.48 7.70
CA LEU A 125 14.17 -1.14 6.55
C LEU A 125 14.87 -2.36 5.95
N GLU A 126 15.38 -3.28 6.77
CA GLU A 126 15.97 -4.53 6.30
C GLU A 126 14.96 -5.39 5.54
N SER A 127 13.72 -5.49 6.06
CA SER A 127 12.65 -6.19 5.35
C SER A 127 12.27 -5.49 4.03
N ALA A 128 12.34 -4.15 3.98
CA ALA A 128 12.03 -3.38 2.78
C ALA A 128 13.04 -3.61 1.66
N VAL A 129 14.31 -3.85 1.98
CA VAL A 129 15.33 -4.23 1.00
C VAL A 129 14.95 -5.52 0.28
N TRP A 130 14.33 -6.47 0.96
CA TRP A 130 13.87 -7.72 0.34
C TRP A 130 12.60 -7.54 -0.48
N VAL A 131 11.59 -6.87 0.09
CA VAL A 131 10.27 -6.75 -0.52
C VAL A 131 10.28 -5.83 -1.76
N LEU A 132 11.07 -4.75 -1.74
CA LEU A 132 11.09 -3.74 -2.83
C LEU A 132 12.14 -4.03 -3.91
N ARG A 133 12.98 -5.06 -3.75
CA ARG A 133 14.03 -5.42 -4.71
C ARG A 133 13.52 -6.33 -5.84
N THR A 134 12.44 -7.06 -5.61
CA THR A 134 11.74 -7.90 -6.59
C THR A 134 11.00 -7.09 -7.65
#